data_AF-A0A7W6K1A4-F1
#
_entry.id   AF-A0A7W6K1A4-F1
#
_cell.length_a   1.000
_cell.length_b   1.000
_cell.length_c   1.000
_cell.angle_alpha   90.00
_cell.angle_beta   90.00
_cell.angle_gamma   90.00
#
_symmetry.space_group_name_H-M   'P 1'
#
loop_
_entity.id
_entity.type
_entity.pdbx_description
1 polymer ?
#
loop_
_entity_poly.entity_id
_entity_poly.type
_entity_poly.pdbx_seq_one_letter_code
_entity_poly.pdbx_strand_id
1 'polypeptide(L)'
;MKLTDDERMAMRMLREELCLQDMYIVHDRMEEFLDLSIGRAFITQVRALDRQKYKGAVPPERPRHIVLQTWKARIEAWTRVHEYDLIEIIDWLISSCAQPLPWIENLDELGRPKKLMKCAGITALAYEANKWALRRDTMLANIRLGPDDEHVEMDLGGGLTLVRMLTPAALDVEGARMQHCIGKGGYDVRLHEEYGCRYYSVRASDGEPVATIEVCDEYVDDVSRGVIRQLQGPRNSHPDPDVVARVVEAMPSMNWVASWATESRIEEQTAAPLGPRM
;
A
#
# COMPACT_ATOMS: atom_id res chain seq x y z
N MET A 1 -25.48 -4.17 -11.39
CA MET A 1 -25.40 -5.64 -11.21
C MET A 1 -26.27 -5.99 -10.03
N LYS A 2 -27.21 -6.93 -10.16
CA LYS A 2 -28.00 -7.37 -8.99
C LYS A 2 -27.14 -8.34 -8.17
N LEU A 3 -27.00 -8.04 -6.88
CA LEU A 3 -26.26 -8.84 -5.90
C LEU A 3 -27.24 -9.68 -5.07
N THR A 4 -26.86 -10.92 -4.76
CA THR A 4 -27.51 -11.72 -3.73
C THR A 4 -27.15 -11.19 -2.34
N ASP A 5 -27.88 -11.62 -1.30
CA ASP A 5 -27.58 -11.21 0.07
C ASP A 5 -26.20 -11.68 0.53
N ASP A 6 -25.80 -12.89 0.11
CA ASP A 6 -24.46 -13.43 0.36
C ASP A 6 -23.37 -12.62 -0.32
N GLU A 7 -23.61 -12.12 -1.55
CA GLU A 7 -22.63 -11.30 -2.26
C GLU A 7 -22.52 -9.89 -1.66
N ARG A 8 -23.62 -9.30 -1.18
CA ARG A 8 -23.57 -8.03 -0.43
C ARG A 8 -22.79 -8.20 0.87
N MET A 9 -22.98 -9.33 1.55
CA MET A 9 -22.21 -9.68 2.74
C MET A 9 -20.72 -9.83 2.42
N ALA A 10 -20.39 -10.54 1.34
CA ALA A 10 -19.01 -10.68 0.87
C ALA A 10 -18.37 -9.33 0.51
N MET A 11 -19.12 -8.41 -0.11
CA MET A 11 -18.61 -7.07 -0.40
C MET A 11 -18.31 -6.26 0.87
N ARG A 12 -19.15 -6.36 1.91
CA ARG A 12 -18.84 -5.74 3.21
C ARG A 12 -17.57 -6.33 3.82
N MET A 13 -17.43 -7.65 3.84
CA MET A 13 -16.23 -8.32 4.35
C MET A 13 -14.97 -7.94 3.56
N LEU A 14 -15.08 -7.81 2.23
CA LEU A 14 -13.98 -7.36 1.38
C LEU A 14 -13.61 -5.91 1.71
N ARG A 15 -14.57 -5.02 1.94
CA ARG A 15 -14.27 -3.65 2.36
C ARG A 15 -13.58 -3.63 3.71
N GLU A 16 -14.08 -4.40 4.68
CA GLU A 16 -13.42 -4.54 5.99
C GLU A 16 -11.96 -4.95 5.80
N GLU A 17 -11.70 -6.00 5.02
CA GLU A 17 -10.34 -6.48 4.72
C GLU A 17 -9.46 -5.39 4.06
N LEU A 18 -9.99 -4.67 3.08
CA LEU A 18 -9.26 -3.59 2.39
C LEU A 18 -9.07 -2.34 3.26
N CYS A 19 -9.96 -2.13 4.24
CA CYS A 19 -9.95 -1.00 5.16
C CYS A 19 -9.21 -1.28 6.48
N LEU A 20 -8.63 -2.47 6.68
CA LEU A 20 -7.86 -2.84 7.88
C LEU A 20 -6.56 -2.04 8.05
N GLN A 21 -6.22 -1.17 7.10
CA GLN A 21 -5.17 -0.17 7.28
C GLN A 21 -5.86 1.19 7.43
N ASP A 22 -5.55 1.95 8.48
CA ASP A 22 -6.20 3.20 8.93
C ASP A 22 -6.25 4.38 7.91
N MET A 23 -6.11 4.11 6.61
CA MET A 23 -5.97 5.08 5.54
C MET A 23 -7.29 5.52 4.84
N TYR A 24 -8.45 4.95 5.16
CA TYR A 24 -9.50 4.82 4.11
C TYR A 24 -10.84 5.54 4.27
N ILE A 25 -11.01 6.50 5.19
CA ILE A 25 -12.25 7.31 5.24
C ILE A 25 -11.93 8.81 5.07
N VAL A 26 -11.35 9.17 3.92
CA VAL A 26 -11.11 10.58 3.57
C VAL A 26 -12.26 11.17 2.75
N HIS A 27 -13.10 10.33 2.11
CA HIS A 27 -14.17 10.79 1.21
C HIS A 27 -15.44 9.93 1.32
N ASP A 28 -16.60 10.58 1.40
CA ASP A 28 -17.94 9.97 1.60
C ASP A 28 -18.33 8.95 0.53
N ARG A 29 -17.86 9.14 -0.71
CA ARG A 29 -18.06 8.23 -1.85
C ARG A 29 -17.09 7.06 -1.96
N MET A 30 -16.10 6.93 -1.07
CA MET A 30 -15.07 5.89 -1.24
C MET A 30 -15.67 4.47 -1.20
N GLU A 31 -16.62 4.20 -0.32
CA GLU A 31 -17.32 2.91 -0.28
C GLU A 31 -18.02 2.59 -1.60
N GLU A 32 -18.70 3.59 -2.19
CA GLU A 32 -19.36 3.45 -3.48
C GLU A 32 -18.35 3.10 -4.57
N PHE A 33 -17.19 3.75 -4.59
CA PHE A 33 -16.16 3.50 -5.59
C PHE A 33 -15.52 2.13 -5.44
N LEU A 34 -15.22 1.69 -4.21
CA LEU A 34 -14.74 0.33 -3.95
C LEU A 34 -15.74 -0.70 -4.45
N ASP A 35 -17.03 -0.50 -4.17
CA ASP A 35 -18.10 -1.40 -4.60
C ASP A 35 -18.25 -1.46 -6.12
N LEU A 36 -18.19 -0.30 -6.79
CA LEU A 36 -18.31 -0.20 -8.24
C LEU A 36 -17.06 -0.70 -9.00
N SER A 37 -15.90 -0.77 -8.34
CA SER A 37 -14.62 -1.16 -8.94
C SER A 37 -14.17 -2.55 -8.45
N ILE A 38 -13.40 -2.60 -7.37
CA ILE A 38 -12.76 -3.79 -6.78
C ILE A 38 -13.82 -4.82 -6.38
N GLY A 39 -14.87 -4.40 -5.67
CA GLY A 39 -15.97 -5.28 -5.26
C GLY A 39 -16.67 -5.93 -6.45
N ARG A 40 -17.00 -5.16 -7.48
CA ARG A 40 -17.57 -5.68 -8.72
C ARG A 40 -16.63 -6.67 -9.43
N ALA A 41 -15.33 -6.38 -9.49
CA ALA A 41 -14.34 -7.25 -10.11
C ALA A 41 -14.24 -8.59 -9.37
N PHE A 42 -14.14 -8.54 -8.03
CA PHE A 42 -14.14 -9.71 -7.16
C PHE A 42 -15.38 -10.59 -7.37
N ILE A 43 -16.58 -10.03 -7.26
CA ILE A 43 -17.83 -10.77 -7.43
C ILE A 43 -17.92 -11.40 -8.83
N THR A 44 -17.50 -10.68 -9.86
CA THR A 44 -17.48 -11.19 -11.23
C THR A 44 -16.58 -12.41 -11.38
N GLN A 45 -15.37 -12.35 -10.81
CA GLN A 45 -14.40 -13.45 -10.85
C GLN A 45 -14.89 -14.66 -10.03
N VAL A 46 -15.41 -14.45 -8.83
CA VAL A 46 -15.97 -15.53 -8.02
C VAL A 46 -17.14 -16.21 -8.72
N ARG A 47 -18.07 -15.44 -9.32
CA ARG A 47 -19.15 -16.00 -10.13
C ARG A 47 -18.65 -16.83 -11.31
N ALA A 48 -17.55 -16.42 -11.95
CA ALA A 48 -16.94 -17.17 -13.04
C ALA A 48 -16.36 -18.51 -12.54
N LEU A 49 -15.65 -18.50 -11.41
CA LEU A 49 -15.11 -19.70 -10.77
C LEU A 49 -16.24 -20.66 -10.33
N ASP A 50 -17.33 -20.13 -9.77
CA ASP A 50 -18.48 -20.94 -9.38
C ASP A 50 -19.16 -21.56 -10.60
N ARG A 51 -19.39 -20.79 -11.68
CA ARG A 51 -19.91 -21.35 -12.94
C ARG A 51 -19.04 -22.48 -13.48
N GLN A 52 -17.72 -22.33 -13.42
CA GLN A 52 -16.78 -23.36 -13.86
C GLN A 52 -16.84 -24.59 -12.95
N LYS A 53 -16.80 -24.41 -11.62
CA LYS A 53 -16.82 -25.48 -10.63
C LYS A 53 -18.10 -26.30 -10.67
N TYR A 54 -19.24 -25.63 -10.80
CA TYR A 54 -20.55 -26.28 -10.79
C TYR A 54 -21.06 -26.61 -12.20
N LYS A 55 -20.32 -26.26 -13.26
CA LYS A 55 -20.72 -26.46 -14.66
C LYS A 55 -22.14 -25.93 -14.94
N GLY A 56 -22.50 -24.81 -14.32
CA GLY A 56 -23.84 -24.20 -14.40
C GLY A 56 -24.89 -24.77 -13.44
N ALA A 57 -24.59 -25.81 -12.66
CA ALA A 57 -25.48 -26.29 -11.62
C ALA A 57 -25.57 -25.28 -10.46
N VAL A 58 -26.71 -25.30 -9.76
CA VAL A 58 -26.91 -24.48 -8.56
C VAL A 58 -26.04 -25.05 -7.43
N PRO A 59 -25.22 -24.21 -6.76
CA PRO A 59 -24.49 -24.66 -5.57
C PRO A 59 -25.47 -25.17 -4.50
N PRO A 60 -25.12 -26.24 -3.77
CA PRO A 60 -26.00 -26.73 -2.70
C PRO A 60 -26.17 -25.65 -1.62
N GLU A 61 -27.34 -25.61 -1.00
CA GLU A 61 -27.58 -24.76 0.17
C GLU A 61 -26.58 -25.11 1.27
N ARG A 62 -26.06 -24.08 1.94
CA ARG A 62 -25.09 -24.24 3.02
C ARG A 62 -25.55 -23.49 4.26
N PRO A 63 -25.24 -23.99 5.46
CA PRO A 63 -25.39 -23.22 6.67
C PRO A 63 -24.64 -21.88 6.57
N ARG A 64 -25.23 -20.80 7.12
CA ARG A 64 -24.69 -19.44 7.04
C ARG A 64 -23.23 -19.31 7.48
N HIS A 65 -22.81 -20.04 8.52
CA HIS A 65 -21.43 -20.01 9.00
C HIS A 65 -20.43 -20.58 7.98
N ILE A 66 -20.82 -21.62 7.21
CA ILE A 66 -20.00 -22.17 6.13
C ILE A 66 -19.91 -21.17 4.97
N VAL A 67 -21.01 -20.47 4.66
CA VAL A 67 -21.01 -19.40 3.64
C VAL A 67 -20.03 -18.29 4.02
N LEU A 68 -20.07 -17.82 5.26
CA LEU A 68 -19.14 -16.82 5.79
C LEU A 68 -17.67 -17.25 5.71
N GLN A 69 -17.34 -18.45 6.19
CA GLN A 69 -15.98 -18.99 6.10
C GLN A 69 -15.51 -19.15 4.65
N THR A 70 -16.41 -19.57 3.75
CA THR A 70 -16.11 -19.67 2.32
C THR A 70 -15.78 -18.30 1.74
N TRP A 71 -16.55 -17.26 2.07
CA TRP A 71 -16.27 -15.90 1.60
C TRP A 71 -14.97 -15.36 2.15
N LYS A 72 -14.70 -15.55 3.45
CA LYS A 72 -13.45 -15.13 4.06
C LYS A 72 -12.23 -15.74 3.35
N ALA A 73 -12.23 -17.06 3.16
CA ALA A 73 -11.14 -17.75 2.46
C ALA A 73 -10.98 -17.30 0.99
N ARG A 74 -12.09 -16.97 0.31
CA ARG A 74 -12.06 -16.44 -1.07
C ARG A 74 -11.46 -15.03 -1.12
N ILE A 75 -11.83 -14.18 -0.16
CA ILE A 75 -11.31 -12.82 -0.06
C ILE A 75 -9.80 -12.89 0.19
N GLU A 76 -9.36 -13.60 1.23
CA GLU A 76 -7.94 -13.76 1.57
C GLU A 76 -7.10 -14.29 0.39
N ALA A 77 -7.60 -15.32 -0.30
CA ALA A 77 -6.90 -15.88 -1.45
C ALA A 77 -6.84 -14.88 -2.62
N TRP A 78 -7.91 -14.12 -2.84
CA TRP A 78 -8.00 -13.17 -3.95
C TRP A 78 -7.18 -11.91 -3.70
N THR A 79 -7.24 -11.35 -2.48
CA THR A 79 -6.44 -10.18 -2.10
C THR A 79 -4.95 -10.49 -2.17
N ARG A 80 -4.52 -11.68 -1.71
CA ARG A 80 -3.12 -12.11 -1.84
C ARG A 80 -2.64 -12.20 -3.28
N VAL A 81 -3.49 -12.66 -4.21
CA VAL A 81 -3.13 -12.75 -5.63
C VAL A 81 -3.01 -11.37 -6.28
N HIS A 82 -3.78 -10.39 -5.80
CA HIS A 82 -3.88 -9.05 -6.39
C HIS A 82 -3.33 -7.95 -5.49
N GLU A 83 -2.50 -8.27 -4.50
CA GLU A 83 -2.08 -7.34 -3.44
C GLU A 83 -1.54 -6.01 -4.00
N TYR A 84 -0.56 -6.09 -4.91
CA TYR A 84 0.03 -4.92 -5.55
C TYR A 84 -0.97 -4.13 -6.42
N ASP A 85 -1.76 -4.82 -7.25
CA ASP A 85 -2.78 -4.18 -8.09
C ASP A 85 -3.80 -3.42 -7.23
N LEU A 86 -4.20 -4.02 -6.10
CA LEU A 86 -5.20 -3.45 -5.19
C LEU A 86 -4.68 -2.17 -4.56
N ILE A 87 -3.43 -2.14 -4.10
CA ILE A 87 -2.78 -0.94 -3.55
C ILE A 87 -2.83 0.19 -4.59
N GLU A 88 -2.38 -0.07 -5.83
CA GLU A 88 -2.36 0.96 -6.87
C GLU A 88 -3.76 1.47 -7.25
N ILE A 89 -4.74 0.56 -7.35
CA ILE A 89 -6.12 0.93 -7.65
C ILE A 89 -6.70 1.79 -6.52
N ILE A 90 -6.46 1.40 -5.27
CA ILE A 90 -6.97 2.09 -4.11
C ILE A 90 -6.35 3.49 -4.00
N ASP A 91 -5.04 3.62 -4.17
CA ASP A 91 -4.34 4.91 -4.21
C ASP A 91 -4.89 5.83 -5.30
N TRP A 92 -5.10 5.27 -6.50
CA TRP A 92 -5.70 6.00 -7.60
C TRP A 92 -7.10 6.49 -7.24
N LEU A 93 -7.93 5.66 -6.60
CA LEU A 93 -9.28 6.04 -6.18
C LEU A 93 -9.27 7.12 -5.09
N ILE A 94 -8.43 7.00 -4.06
CA ILE A 94 -8.29 8.04 -3.01
C ILE A 94 -7.85 9.36 -3.64
N SER A 95 -6.77 9.33 -4.41
CA SER A 95 -6.21 10.52 -5.04
C SER A 95 -7.22 11.18 -5.97
N SER A 96 -8.03 10.36 -6.64
CA SER A 96 -9.12 10.85 -7.48
C SER A 96 -10.23 11.47 -6.64
N CYS A 97 -10.58 10.92 -5.48
CA CYS A 97 -11.58 11.51 -4.58
C CYS A 97 -11.09 12.83 -3.96
N ALA A 98 -9.79 12.97 -3.68
CA ALA A 98 -9.22 14.20 -3.13
C ALA A 98 -9.16 15.36 -4.14
N GLN A 99 -9.35 15.08 -5.44
CA GLN A 99 -9.21 16.05 -6.52
C GLN A 99 -10.48 16.11 -7.37
N PRO A 100 -10.87 17.28 -7.91
CA PRO A 100 -12.03 17.39 -8.80
C PRO A 100 -11.72 16.86 -10.20
N LEU A 101 -11.48 15.55 -10.34
CA LEU A 101 -11.15 14.94 -11.63
C LEU A 101 -12.40 14.82 -12.51
N PRO A 102 -12.37 15.28 -13.79
CA PRO A 102 -13.56 15.30 -14.66
C PRO A 102 -14.24 13.93 -14.88
N TRP A 103 -13.51 12.83 -14.70
CA TRP A 103 -14.07 11.49 -14.92
C TRP A 103 -14.99 11.05 -13.77
N ILE A 104 -14.81 11.57 -12.55
CA ILE A 104 -15.67 11.26 -11.40
C ILE A 104 -17.08 11.79 -11.62
N GLU A 105 -17.20 12.97 -12.23
CA GLU A 105 -18.48 13.61 -12.53
C GLU A 105 -19.12 13.10 -13.83
N ASN A 106 -18.37 12.34 -14.63
CA ASN A 106 -18.90 11.72 -15.85
C ASN A 106 -19.68 10.45 -15.51
N LEU A 107 -20.89 10.66 -14.99
CA LEU A 107 -21.79 9.61 -14.51
C LEU A 107 -22.65 9.03 -15.65
N ASP A 108 -23.06 7.77 -15.48
CA ASP A 108 -24.11 7.14 -16.26
C ASP A 108 -25.52 7.47 -15.72
N GLU A 109 -26.56 6.91 -16.34
CA GLU A 109 -27.97 7.13 -15.98
C GLU A 109 -28.32 6.68 -14.55
N LEU A 110 -27.47 5.87 -13.92
CA LEU A 110 -27.63 5.38 -12.56
C LEU A 110 -26.72 6.11 -11.56
N GLY A 111 -26.08 7.21 -11.97
CA GLY A 111 -25.21 8.00 -11.12
C GLY A 111 -23.82 7.40 -10.89
N ARG A 112 -23.39 6.43 -11.70
CA ARG A 112 -22.11 5.72 -11.51
C ARG A 112 -21.03 6.27 -12.44
N PRO A 113 -19.76 6.42 -12.01
CA PRO A 113 -18.70 6.90 -12.89
C PRO A 113 -18.49 5.96 -14.10
N LYS A 114 -18.71 6.48 -15.32
CA LYS A 114 -18.61 5.69 -16.57
C LYS A 114 -17.24 5.05 -16.74
N LYS A 115 -16.18 5.69 -16.23
CA LYS A 115 -14.81 5.16 -16.27
C LYS A 115 -14.72 3.84 -15.51
N LEU A 116 -15.19 3.79 -14.27
CA LEU A 116 -15.23 2.56 -13.47
C LEU A 116 -16.13 1.51 -14.14
N MET A 117 -17.24 1.91 -14.75
CA MET A 117 -18.14 0.98 -15.46
C MET A 117 -17.49 0.32 -16.69
N LYS A 118 -16.50 0.95 -17.32
CA LYS A 118 -15.75 0.39 -18.47
C LYS A 118 -14.66 -0.59 -18.06
N CYS A 119 -14.13 -0.49 -16.83
CA CYS A 119 -13.11 -1.40 -16.33
C CYS A 119 -13.73 -2.77 -15.96
N ALA A 120 -13.61 -3.76 -16.83
CA ALA A 120 -14.30 -5.06 -16.67
C ALA A 120 -13.71 -6.01 -15.61
N GLY A 121 -12.62 -5.65 -14.94
CA GLY A 121 -11.95 -6.46 -13.91
C GLY A 121 -10.69 -5.79 -13.36
N ILE A 122 -9.96 -6.50 -12.48
CA ILE A 122 -8.76 -5.97 -11.80
C ILE A 122 -7.70 -5.49 -12.79
N THR A 123 -7.37 -6.28 -13.81
CA THR A 123 -6.37 -5.88 -14.80
C THR A 123 -6.70 -4.56 -15.50
N ALA A 124 -7.98 -4.31 -15.81
CA ALA A 124 -8.42 -3.07 -16.44
C ALA A 124 -8.43 -1.88 -15.46
N LEU A 125 -8.69 -2.13 -14.17
CA LEU A 125 -8.57 -1.13 -13.12
C LEU A 125 -7.10 -0.77 -12.87
N ALA A 126 -6.23 -1.77 -12.70
CA ALA A 126 -4.79 -1.61 -12.52
C ALA A 126 -4.16 -0.87 -13.71
N TYR A 127 -4.58 -1.16 -14.95
CA TYR A 127 -4.14 -0.41 -16.12
C TYR A 127 -4.48 1.09 -16.05
N GLU A 128 -5.71 1.44 -15.65
CA GLU A 128 -6.11 2.84 -15.51
C GLU A 128 -5.42 3.54 -14.34
N ALA A 129 -5.20 2.81 -13.22
CA ALA A 129 -4.43 3.29 -12.08
C ALA A 129 -2.98 3.60 -12.48
N ASN A 130 -2.31 2.64 -13.14
CA ASN A 130 -0.95 2.80 -13.66
C ASN A 130 -0.82 3.97 -14.65
N LYS A 131 -1.78 4.11 -15.56
CA LYS A 131 -1.80 5.22 -16.52
C LYS A 131 -1.96 6.57 -15.83
N TRP A 132 -2.75 6.64 -14.76
CA TRP A 132 -2.88 7.85 -13.96
C TRP A 132 -1.59 8.15 -13.19
N ALA A 133 -1.01 7.14 -12.52
CA ALA A 133 0.25 7.24 -11.80
C ALA A 133 1.37 7.76 -12.71
N LEU A 134 1.57 7.14 -13.88
CA LEU A 134 2.61 7.57 -14.82
C LEU A 134 2.49 9.05 -15.24
N ARG A 135 1.26 9.54 -15.46
CA ARG A 135 1.01 10.95 -15.82
C ARG A 135 1.34 11.88 -14.65
N ARG A 136 0.93 11.50 -13.45
CA ARG A 136 1.22 12.23 -12.21
C ARG A 136 2.74 12.27 -11.99
N ASP A 137 3.39 11.12 -12.07
CA ASP A 137 4.81 10.98 -11.82
C ASP A 137 5.64 11.77 -12.82
N THR A 138 5.26 11.76 -14.10
CA THR A 138 5.93 12.58 -15.14
C THR A 138 5.85 14.08 -14.81
N MET A 139 4.71 14.53 -14.27
CA MET A 139 4.52 15.93 -13.88
C MET A 139 5.33 16.28 -12.62
N LEU A 140 5.35 15.39 -11.63
CA LEU A 140 5.98 15.62 -10.32
C LEU A 140 7.50 15.43 -10.33
N ALA A 141 8.02 14.46 -11.07
CA ALA A 141 9.45 14.09 -11.03
C ALA A 141 10.39 15.26 -11.35
N ASN A 142 9.92 16.23 -12.15
CA ASN A 142 10.67 17.41 -12.56
C ASN A 142 10.56 18.59 -11.58
N ILE A 143 9.74 18.49 -10.53
CA ILE A 143 9.64 19.52 -9.50
C ILE A 143 10.95 19.53 -8.71
N ARG A 144 11.46 20.74 -8.47
CA ARG A 144 12.63 20.96 -7.60
C ARG A 144 12.12 21.21 -6.19
N LEU A 145 12.57 20.37 -5.26
CA LEU A 145 12.29 20.51 -3.84
C LEU A 145 13.16 21.60 -3.22
N GLY A 146 12.58 22.35 -2.28
CA GLY A 146 13.27 23.40 -1.54
C GLY A 146 13.84 22.92 -0.21
N PRO A 147 14.55 23.79 0.52
CA PRO A 147 15.10 23.47 1.84
C PRO A 147 14.04 23.19 2.92
N ASP A 148 12.80 23.63 2.70
CA ASP A 148 11.66 23.34 3.59
C ASP A 148 10.99 21.99 3.27
N ASP A 149 11.29 21.41 2.10
CA ASP A 149 10.72 20.14 1.63
C ASP A 149 11.60 18.94 2.02
N GLU A 150 12.92 19.14 2.05
CA GLU A 150 13.88 18.07 2.30
C GLU A 150 15.11 18.53 3.08
N HIS A 151 15.71 17.60 3.82
CA HIS A 151 16.92 17.83 4.60
C HIS A 151 17.95 16.71 4.38
N VAL A 152 19.18 17.07 4.03
CA VAL A 152 20.28 16.09 3.97
C VAL A 152 20.69 15.73 5.39
N GLU A 153 20.49 14.48 5.77
CA GLU A 153 20.77 13.96 7.12
C GLU A 153 22.23 13.53 7.25
N MET A 154 22.74 12.77 6.28
CA MET A 154 24.13 12.31 6.29
C MET A 154 24.64 11.83 4.93
N ASP A 155 25.97 11.80 4.80
CA ASP A 155 26.68 11.07 3.76
C ASP A 155 26.82 9.59 4.21
N LEU A 156 26.34 8.67 3.37
CA LEU A 156 26.42 7.22 3.62
C LEU A 156 27.72 6.61 3.06
N GLY A 157 28.57 7.41 2.43
CA GLY A 157 29.76 6.96 1.71
C GLY A 157 29.43 6.35 0.35
N GLY A 158 30.47 6.12 -0.46
CA GLY A 158 30.29 5.54 -1.81
C GLY A 158 29.53 6.45 -2.78
N GLY A 159 29.42 7.74 -2.48
CA GLY A 159 28.62 8.69 -3.25
C GLY A 159 27.12 8.64 -2.96
N LEU A 160 26.70 7.94 -1.89
CA LEU A 160 25.32 7.88 -1.47
C LEU A 160 25.04 8.91 -0.36
N THR A 161 23.88 9.54 -0.42
CA THR A 161 23.42 10.50 0.60
C THR A 161 22.05 10.09 1.12
N LEU A 162 21.84 10.31 2.42
CA LEU A 162 20.56 10.11 3.08
C LEU A 162 19.85 11.46 3.22
N VAL A 163 18.65 11.55 2.68
CA VAL A 163 17.85 12.78 2.68
C VAL A 163 16.50 12.50 3.32
N ARG A 164 16.11 13.28 4.32
CA ARG A 164 14.80 13.21 4.96
C ARG A 164 13.79 14.05 4.19
N MET A 165 12.62 13.47 3.93
CA MET A 165 11.48 14.16 3.34
C MET A 165 10.64 14.79 4.46
N LEU A 166 10.38 16.09 4.36
CA LEU A 166 9.74 16.88 5.42
C LEU A 166 8.27 17.18 5.11
N THR A 167 7.88 17.17 3.83
CA THR A 167 6.54 17.54 3.40
C THR A 167 5.88 16.42 2.58
N PRO A 168 4.54 16.36 2.56
CA PRO A 168 3.80 15.49 1.63
C PRO A 168 4.21 15.70 0.18
N ALA A 169 4.44 16.95 -0.23
CA ALA A 169 4.91 17.29 -1.57
C ALA A 169 6.30 16.70 -1.88
N ALA A 170 7.19 16.64 -0.88
CA ALA A 170 8.47 15.96 -1.04
C ALA A 170 8.29 14.45 -1.27
N LEU A 171 7.38 13.80 -0.54
CA LEU A 171 7.05 12.38 -0.79
C LEU A 171 6.44 12.15 -2.17
N ASP A 172 5.54 13.03 -2.60
CA ASP A 172 4.93 13.01 -3.94
C ASP A 172 6.01 13.00 -5.04
N VAL A 173 6.99 13.91 -4.94
CA VAL A 173 8.09 14.05 -5.91
C VAL A 173 9.05 12.86 -5.82
N GLU A 174 9.41 12.44 -4.62
CA GLU A 174 10.29 11.30 -4.39
C GLU A 174 9.68 10.00 -4.92
N GLY A 175 8.41 9.76 -4.61
CA GLY A 175 7.64 8.63 -5.12
C GLY A 175 7.51 8.64 -6.64
N ALA A 176 7.32 9.81 -7.24
CA ALA A 176 7.30 9.98 -8.69
C ALA A 176 8.64 9.62 -9.36
N ARG A 177 9.77 10.06 -8.79
CA ARG A 177 11.12 9.73 -9.29
C ARG A 177 11.41 8.23 -9.16
N MET A 178 11.01 7.64 -8.03
CA MET A 178 11.21 6.22 -7.75
C MET A 178 10.18 5.30 -8.43
N GLN A 179 9.12 5.84 -9.03
CA GLN A 179 7.94 5.10 -9.51
C GLN A 179 7.40 4.17 -8.42
N HIS A 180 7.34 4.69 -7.20
CA HIS A 180 7.10 3.94 -5.96
C HIS A 180 5.77 4.36 -5.31
N CYS A 181 5.27 3.61 -4.33
CA CYS A 181 3.98 3.88 -3.70
C CYS A 181 4.02 5.01 -2.65
N ILE A 182 5.21 5.44 -2.23
CA ILE A 182 5.36 6.56 -1.29
C ILE A 182 4.80 7.87 -1.89
N GLY A 183 4.16 8.69 -1.06
CA GLY A 183 3.57 9.96 -1.48
C GLY A 183 2.25 9.84 -2.24
N LYS A 184 1.47 8.76 -2.07
CA LYS A 184 0.13 8.64 -2.73
C LYS A 184 -1.04 8.98 -1.79
N GLY A 185 -0.83 9.87 -0.82
CA GLY A 185 -1.86 10.33 0.14
C GLY A 185 -1.95 9.50 1.43
N GLY A 186 -1.68 8.20 1.36
CA GLY A 186 -1.67 7.32 2.54
C GLY A 186 -0.56 7.60 3.55
N TYR A 187 0.55 8.16 3.07
CA TYR A 187 1.74 8.47 3.85
C TYR A 187 1.72 9.90 4.43
N ASP A 188 0.92 10.78 3.83
CA ASP A 188 0.87 12.21 4.19
C ASP A 188 0.32 12.43 5.59
N VAL A 189 -0.60 11.55 6.03
CA VAL A 189 -1.15 11.55 7.39
C VAL A 189 -0.13 11.06 8.42
N ARG A 190 0.84 10.22 8.02
CA ARG A 190 1.91 9.66 8.87
C ARG A 190 3.11 10.59 9.03
N LEU A 191 3.31 11.50 8.08
CA LEU A 191 4.30 12.58 8.21
C LEU A 191 4.06 13.51 9.40
N HIS A 192 2.84 13.54 9.94
CA HIS A 192 2.53 14.37 11.10
C HIS A 192 3.23 13.83 12.37
N GLU A 193 3.93 14.71 13.09
CA GLU A 193 4.76 14.35 14.27
C GLU A 193 3.98 13.57 15.35
N GLU A 194 2.65 13.75 15.39
CA GLU A 194 1.75 13.11 16.34
C GLU A 194 1.42 11.63 15.99
N TYR A 195 1.62 11.20 14.73
CA TYR A 195 1.17 9.89 14.22
C TYR A 195 2.26 8.97 13.66
N GLY A 196 3.51 9.41 13.61
CA GLY A 196 4.63 8.50 13.47
C GLY A 196 4.94 8.06 12.04
N CYS A 197 6.22 7.73 11.89
CA CYS A 197 6.96 7.41 10.68
C CYS A 197 7.63 8.62 10.00
N ARG A 198 8.94 8.49 9.81
CA ARG A 198 9.83 9.40 9.11
C ARG A 198 10.27 8.72 7.82
N TYR A 199 10.28 9.49 6.74
CA TYR A 199 10.59 8.98 5.41
C TYR A 199 11.91 9.54 4.92
N TYR A 200 12.76 8.65 4.42
CA TYR A 200 14.07 8.98 3.91
C TYR A 200 14.25 8.49 2.48
N SER A 201 15.00 9.24 1.69
CA SER A 201 15.50 8.90 0.37
C SER A 201 17.00 8.63 0.46
N VAL A 202 17.45 7.54 -0.14
CA VAL A 202 18.87 7.31 -0.42
C VAL A 202 19.10 7.74 -1.86
N ARG A 203 20.00 8.70 -2.07
CA ARG A 203 20.30 9.29 -3.38
C ARG A 203 21.74 9.01 -3.79
N ALA A 204 21.93 8.73 -5.07
CA ALA A 204 23.24 8.63 -5.70
C ALA A 204 23.92 10.01 -5.82
N SER A 205 25.16 10.01 -6.32
CA SER A 205 26.00 11.21 -6.38
C SER A 205 25.50 12.27 -7.38
N ASP A 206 24.68 11.86 -8.35
CA ASP A 206 23.95 12.73 -9.27
C ASP A 206 22.63 13.26 -8.69
N GLY A 207 22.27 12.84 -7.47
CA GLY A 207 21.02 13.19 -6.80
C GLY A 207 19.83 12.31 -7.17
N GLU A 208 20.00 11.31 -8.05
CA GLU A 208 18.92 10.39 -8.38
C GLU A 208 18.63 9.46 -7.20
N PRO A 209 17.34 9.27 -6.84
CA PRO A 209 16.99 8.38 -5.76
C PRO A 209 17.13 6.92 -6.17
N VAL A 210 17.68 6.11 -5.26
CA VAL A 210 17.96 4.68 -5.46
C VAL A 210 17.29 3.79 -4.41
N ALA A 211 16.86 4.36 -3.28
CA ALA A 211 16.02 3.68 -2.31
C ALA A 211 15.20 4.67 -1.46
N THR A 212 14.13 4.18 -0.86
CA THR A 212 13.34 4.90 0.16
C THR A 212 13.23 4.06 1.42
N ILE A 213 13.13 4.73 2.57
CA ILE A 213 13.10 4.13 3.89
C ILE A 213 11.92 4.70 4.68
N GLU A 214 11.11 3.83 5.25
CA GLU A 214 10.09 4.18 6.26
C GLU A 214 10.59 3.80 7.64
N VAL A 215 10.69 4.77 8.55
CA VAL A 215 11.18 4.59 9.92
C VAL A 215 10.15 5.07 10.93
N CYS A 216 9.57 4.16 11.72
CA CYS A 216 8.57 4.50 12.72
C CYS A 216 9.17 4.45 14.13
N ASP A 217 8.81 5.40 14.99
CA ASP A 217 9.32 5.42 16.37
C ASP A 217 8.58 4.40 17.24
N GLU A 218 9.33 3.51 17.87
CA GLU A 218 8.79 2.42 18.69
C GLU A 218 9.64 2.19 19.94
N TYR A 219 9.03 1.59 20.96
CA TYR A 219 9.77 1.14 22.15
C TYR A 219 10.30 -0.28 21.91
N VAL A 220 11.62 -0.41 21.84
CA VAL A 220 12.32 -1.69 21.75
C VAL A 220 13.18 -1.83 22.99
N ASP A 221 12.89 -2.84 23.81
CA ASP A 221 13.52 -3.07 25.12
C ASP A 221 13.41 -1.84 26.05
N ASP A 222 12.21 -1.24 26.14
CA ASP A 222 11.90 -0.01 26.91
C ASP A 222 12.68 1.25 26.47
N VAL A 223 13.37 1.21 25.32
CA VAL A 223 14.07 2.34 24.74
C VAL A 223 13.38 2.77 23.45
N SER A 224 13.08 4.06 23.32
CA SER A 224 12.55 4.62 22.07
C SER A 224 13.63 4.59 20.98
N ARG A 225 13.30 3.96 19.85
CA ARG A 225 14.17 3.80 18.68
C ARG A 225 13.37 3.98 17.39
N GLY A 226 14.06 4.37 16.31
CA GLY A 226 13.48 4.29 14.98
C GLY A 226 13.51 2.85 14.47
N VAL A 227 12.36 2.28 14.13
CA VAL A 227 12.26 0.95 13.52
C VAL A 227 12.08 1.13 12.02
N ILE A 228 13.03 0.65 11.22
CA ILE A 228 12.89 0.57 9.77
C ILE A 228 11.81 -0.46 9.49
N ARG A 229 10.66 0.01 9.00
CA ARG A 229 9.52 -0.82 8.58
C ARG A 229 9.66 -1.25 7.13
N GLN A 230 10.17 -0.36 6.27
CA GLN A 230 10.36 -0.62 4.86
C GLN A 230 11.68 -0.02 4.38
N LEU A 231 12.34 -0.74 3.46
CA LEU A 231 13.49 -0.29 2.70
C LEU A 231 13.31 -0.83 1.26
N GLN A 232 12.98 0.06 0.32
CA GLN A 232 12.57 -0.33 -1.03
C GLN A 232 13.31 0.47 -2.11
N GLY A 233 13.69 -0.22 -3.18
CA GLY A 233 14.25 0.37 -4.39
C GLY A 233 13.19 0.86 -5.37
N PRO A 234 13.58 1.28 -6.59
CA PRO A 234 12.64 1.78 -7.59
C PRO A 234 11.55 0.76 -7.90
N ARG A 235 10.30 1.21 -8.09
CA ARG A 235 9.13 0.36 -8.34
C ARG A 235 8.85 -0.69 -7.27
N ASN A 236 9.05 -0.36 -5.99
CA ASN A 236 8.90 -1.29 -4.86
C ASN A 236 9.83 -2.52 -4.94
N SER A 237 10.93 -2.45 -5.71
CA SER A 237 11.86 -3.57 -5.84
C SER A 237 12.77 -3.70 -4.62
N HIS A 238 13.47 -4.82 -4.50
CA HIS A 238 14.54 -4.94 -3.52
C HIS A 238 15.67 -3.96 -3.89
N PRO A 239 16.17 -3.13 -2.95
CA PRO A 239 17.28 -2.23 -3.24
C PRO A 239 18.55 -3.00 -3.59
N ASP A 240 19.51 -2.28 -4.19
CA ASP A 240 20.84 -2.82 -4.40
C ASP A 240 21.49 -3.24 -3.06
N PRO A 241 22.13 -4.42 -2.97
CA PRO A 241 22.77 -4.88 -1.74
C PRO A 241 23.77 -3.90 -1.13
N ASP A 242 24.49 -3.13 -1.96
CA ASP A 242 25.44 -2.13 -1.47
C ASP A 242 24.69 -0.98 -0.77
N VAL A 243 23.54 -0.55 -1.32
CA VAL A 243 22.67 0.44 -0.68
C VAL A 243 22.19 -0.07 0.67
N VAL A 244 21.74 -1.33 0.74
CA VAL A 244 21.30 -1.95 2.01
C VAL A 244 22.44 -1.97 3.03
N ALA A 245 23.65 -2.37 2.62
CA ALA A 245 24.81 -2.42 3.51
C ALA A 245 25.16 -1.04 4.09
N ARG A 246 25.10 0.02 3.27
CA ARG A 246 25.35 1.40 3.73
C ARG A 246 24.29 1.92 4.68
N VAL A 247 23.02 1.59 4.44
CA VAL A 247 21.94 1.92 5.39
C VAL A 247 22.18 1.21 6.72
N VAL A 248 22.52 -0.09 6.70
CA VAL A 248 22.82 -0.87 7.92
C VAL A 248 23.99 -0.31 8.70
N GLU A 249 25.06 0.13 8.01
CA GLU A 249 26.22 0.79 8.63
C GLU A 249 25.83 2.10 9.34
N ALA A 250 24.87 2.85 8.80
CA ALA A 250 24.40 4.11 9.37
C ALA A 250 23.42 3.95 10.54
N MET A 251 22.74 2.81 10.67
CA MET A 251 21.68 2.60 11.67
C MET A 251 22.08 2.95 13.11
N PRO A 252 23.27 2.58 13.63
CA PRO A 252 23.66 2.92 15.00
C PRO A 252 23.71 4.43 15.25
N SER A 253 24.23 5.19 14.30
CA SER A 253 24.32 6.66 14.37
C SER A 253 22.95 7.33 14.35
N MET A 254 21.98 6.69 13.68
CA MET A 254 20.60 7.18 13.59
C MET A 254 19.70 6.69 14.74
N ASN A 255 20.23 5.87 15.66
CA ASN A 255 19.45 5.13 16.67
C ASN A 255 18.30 4.31 16.03
N TRP A 256 18.62 3.62 14.93
CA TRP A 256 17.68 2.77 14.21
C TRP A 256 17.90 1.28 14.46
N VAL A 257 16.81 0.52 14.36
CA VAL A 257 16.81 -0.95 14.29
C VAL A 257 15.95 -1.38 13.11
N ALA A 258 16.16 -2.58 12.58
CA ALA A 258 15.39 -3.09 11.47
C ALA A 258 14.29 -4.02 11.99
N SER A 259 13.05 -3.86 11.51
CA SER A 259 11.93 -4.72 11.90
C SER A 259 12.26 -6.21 11.72
N TRP A 260 12.87 -6.56 10.58
CA TRP A 260 13.29 -7.92 10.27
C TRP A 260 14.41 -8.47 11.17
N ALA A 261 15.21 -7.61 11.82
CA ALA A 261 16.20 -8.03 12.81
C ALA A 261 15.58 -8.22 14.21
N THR A 262 14.41 -7.63 14.44
CA THR A 262 13.68 -7.69 15.72
C THR A 262 12.83 -8.97 15.79
N GLU A 263 12.25 -9.39 14.67
CA GLU A 263 11.51 -10.65 14.55
C GLU A 263 12.40 -11.88 14.84
N SER A 264 13.64 -11.88 14.35
CA SER A 264 14.60 -12.96 14.62
C SER A 264 14.94 -13.10 16.11
N ARG A 265 14.93 -11.99 16.86
CA ARG A 265 15.17 -11.98 18.32
C ARG A 265 13.97 -12.51 19.11
N ILE A 266 12.75 -12.26 18.64
CA ILE A 266 11.52 -12.81 19.27
C ILE A 266 11.46 -14.32 19.05
N GLU A 267 11.83 -14.80 17.86
CA GLU A 267 11.96 -16.24 17.58
C GLU A 267 13.09 -16.90 18.40
N GLU A 268 14.26 -16.26 18.55
CA GLU A 268 15.34 -16.79 19.41
C GLU A 268 14.97 -16.80 20.91
N GLN A 269 14.24 -15.78 21.41
CA GLN A 269 13.79 -15.75 22.80
C GLN A 269 12.66 -16.74 23.10
N THR A 270 11.79 -17.03 22.12
CA THR A 270 10.74 -18.06 22.26
C THR A 270 11.25 -19.48 22.00
N ALA A 271 12.40 -19.63 21.33
CA ALA A 271 13.08 -20.91 21.10
C ALA A 271 14.05 -21.33 22.24
N ALA A 272 14.19 -20.52 23.30
CA ALA A 272 14.99 -20.92 24.46
C ALA A 272 14.41 -22.20 25.09
N PRO A 273 15.20 -23.29 25.23
CA PRO A 273 14.68 -24.54 25.75
C PRO A 273 14.23 -24.33 27.20
N LEU A 274 12.98 -24.72 27.50
CA LEU A 274 12.52 -24.92 28.86
C LEU A 274 13.56 -25.78 29.58
N GLY A 275 14.30 -25.17 30.51
CA GLY A 275 15.33 -25.83 31.29
C GLY A 275 14.80 -27.12 31.94
N PRO A 276 15.69 -28.07 32.28
CA PRO A 276 15.27 -29.37 32.75
C PRO A 276 14.40 -29.21 33.99
N ARG A 277 13.18 -29.75 33.93
CA ARG A 277 12.29 -29.84 35.09
C ARG A 277 13.01 -30.64 36.17
N MET A 278 13.33 -29.99 37.29
CA MET A 278 13.64 -30.68 38.55
C MET A 278 12.38 -31.32 39.13
#